data_AF-A0A3M1I8P6-F1
#
_entry.id   AF-A0A3M1I8P6-F1
#
_cell.length_a   1.000
_cell.length_b   1.000
_cell.length_c   1.000
_cell.angle_alpha   90.00
_cell.angle_beta   90.00
_cell.angle_gamma   90.00
#
_symmetry.space_group_name_H-M   'P 1'
#
loop_
_entity.id
_entity.type
_entity.pdbx_description
1 polymer ?
#
loop_
_entity_poly.entity_id
_entity_poly.type
_entity_poly.pdbx_seq_one_letter_code
_entity_poly.pdbx_strand_id
1 'polypeptide(L)'
;MKQRGIRTYIKVRRACMGWTMNIVVCAAAIFFFACVNAKPMDPGLEDHDPQVPVFTSPVSVQKLTPMTASDIDSLKNGQELETTNIIYQICPSCCLSCQYEQEEASPKQEVTSSFVDSDPCIDNVVSQFQDLPIHGSKISANASISYVHPDQYTEKVDNLFGLDNHIQGVVRLRNGPYLAVTGSDPPADSRLPSWLAWIFDYYPRVAGDLWIVRLDSKSQKGSGRWGTNETFSVFHLPHPWDTIVLPIEIGNKDHWHPGGLGTEGDILAVPLTGYHTLFFYMDNPENPKKIAYEMPVAEGAVDLVKLSNGYYLIAFEQFTFYLSNSTNIANGFSTSGKTVPISTPSGGEFQSFSFIKQCDGKLYLAGFENTGSAAPTFGNGEDWGRLYEVNLSGTGLLNNPPSFNAAPSLTLKAEKKFICYEDGKYCNFDAAGNLYIDPATKKLILYGVYHFRTSDERLRFREF
;
A
#
# COMPACT_ATOMS: atom_id res chain seq x y z
N MET A 1 10.78 -54.17 -23.18
CA MET A 1 11.82 -53.15 -22.97
C MET A 1 11.16 -51.81 -22.67
N LYS A 2 11.17 -51.36 -21.41
CA LYS A 2 10.84 -49.99 -21.00
C LYS A 2 11.74 -49.67 -19.81
N GLN A 3 12.68 -48.74 -20.02
CA GLN A 3 13.64 -48.32 -19.00
C GLN A 3 12.94 -47.49 -17.93
N ARG A 4 13.17 -47.85 -16.65
CA ARG A 4 12.86 -47.01 -15.49
C ARG A 4 14.13 -46.26 -15.09
N GLY A 5 14.10 -44.94 -15.15
CA GLY A 5 15.16 -44.08 -14.61
C GLY A 5 14.98 -43.91 -13.10
N ILE A 6 15.97 -44.39 -12.33
CA ILE A 6 16.12 -44.11 -10.90
C ILE A 6 16.97 -42.84 -10.79
N ARG A 7 16.48 -41.81 -10.09
CA ARG A 7 17.29 -40.64 -9.69
C ARG A 7 17.73 -40.82 -8.24
N THR A 8 19.05 -40.83 -8.04
CA THR A 8 19.71 -40.86 -6.73
C THR A 8 20.02 -39.42 -6.30
N TYR A 9 19.61 -39.03 -5.09
CA TYR A 9 20.00 -37.75 -4.49
C TYR A 9 21.30 -37.93 -3.68
N ILE A 10 22.32 -37.13 -4.01
CA ILE A 10 23.57 -37.04 -3.23
C ILE A 10 23.35 -36.05 -2.09
N LYS A 11 23.49 -36.53 -0.86
CA LYS A 11 23.46 -35.73 0.37
C LYS A 11 24.89 -35.30 0.69
N VAL A 12 25.23 -34.03 0.45
CA VAL A 12 26.52 -33.45 0.84
C VAL A 12 26.44 -33.00 2.29
N ARG A 13 27.12 -33.72 3.19
CA ARG A 13 27.47 -33.23 4.54
C ARG A 13 28.76 -32.40 4.42
N ARG A 14 28.78 -31.19 4.97
CA ARG A 14 30.05 -30.51 5.30
C ARG A 14 30.32 -30.63 6.80
N ALA A 15 31.51 -31.13 7.11
CA ALA A 15 32.15 -31.11 8.41
C ALA A 15 33.29 -30.08 8.42
N CYS A 16 33.72 -29.76 9.64
CA CYS A 16 34.51 -28.63 10.14
C CYS A 16 35.87 -28.30 9.48
N MET A 17 36.31 -27.05 9.71
CA MET A 17 37.66 -26.50 10.03
C MET A 17 37.69 -25.04 9.53
N GLY A 18 37.99 -23.97 10.28
CA GLY A 18 38.70 -23.79 11.54
C GLY A 18 40.00 -23.02 11.31
N TRP A 19 39.97 -21.71 11.03
CA TRP A 19 41.16 -20.83 11.03
C TRP A 19 40.79 -19.41 11.51
N THR A 20 41.43 -18.98 12.60
CA THR A 20 41.47 -17.61 13.09
C THR A 20 42.43 -16.76 12.25
N MET A 21 41.96 -15.65 11.70
CA MET A 21 42.83 -14.55 11.23
C MET A 21 42.41 -13.26 11.91
N ASN A 22 43.31 -12.73 12.73
CA ASN A 22 43.28 -11.35 13.19
C ASN A 22 43.49 -10.44 11.97
N ILE A 23 42.56 -9.53 11.70
CA ILE A 23 42.77 -8.40 10.79
C ILE A 23 42.69 -7.13 11.62
N VAL A 24 43.84 -6.46 11.74
CA VAL A 24 43.97 -5.06 12.13
C VAL A 24 43.52 -4.23 10.93
N VAL A 25 42.41 -3.50 11.05
CA VAL A 25 41.98 -2.53 10.02
C VAL A 25 42.54 -1.16 10.41
N CYS A 26 43.58 -0.73 9.69
CA CYS A 26 43.97 0.67 9.64
C CYS A 26 43.06 1.39 8.64
N ALA A 27 42.38 2.43 9.11
CA ALA A 27 41.61 3.35 8.27
C ALA A 27 42.56 4.19 7.40
N ALA A 28 42.34 4.16 6.08
CA ALA A 28 42.91 5.13 5.15
C ALA A 28 41.78 5.67 4.26
N ALA A 29 41.40 6.91 4.52
CA ALA A 29 40.49 7.68 3.68
C ALA A 29 41.21 8.05 2.37
N ILE A 30 40.61 7.71 1.23
CA ILE A 30 41.05 8.16 -0.09
C ILE A 30 39.90 8.95 -0.72
N PHE A 31 40.14 10.25 -0.88
CA PHE A 31 39.37 11.14 -1.76
C PHE A 31 39.69 10.79 -3.22
N PHE A 32 38.67 10.58 -4.06
CA PHE A 32 38.82 10.59 -5.51
C PHE A 32 38.04 11.77 -6.10
N PHE A 33 38.79 12.72 -6.68
CA PHE A 33 38.31 13.61 -7.73
C PHE A 33 38.45 12.86 -9.06
N ALA A 34 37.40 12.81 -9.86
CA ALA A 34 37.47 12.37 -11.25
C ALA A 34 36.82 13.42 -12.15
N CYS A 35 37.68 14.22 -12.80
CA CYS A 35 37.37 14.90 -14.06
C CYS A 35 38.21 14.21 -15.15
N VAL A 36 37.59 13.51 -16.11
CA VAL A 36 38.21 13.20 -17.41
C VAL A 36 37.15 13.17 -18.52
N ASN A 37 37.23 14.20 -19.36
CA ASN A 37 37.15 14.24 -20.83
C ASN A 37 36.23 13.27 -21.58
N ALA A 38 35.16 13.81 -22.16
CA ALA A 38 34.54 13.29 -23.37
C ALA A 38 35.04 14.07 -24.60
N LYS A 39 35.50 13.34 -25.64
CA LYS A 39 35.77 13.88 -26.99
C LYS A 39 34.54 13.67 -27.89
N PRO A 40 34.37 14.50 -28.94
CA PRO A 40 33.16 14.55 -29.75
C PRO A 40 33.16 13.51 -30.88
N MET A 41 31.98 12.98 -31.20
CA MET A 41 31.67 12.35 -32.49
C MET A 41 30.84 13.34 -33.32
N ASP A 42 31.21 13.47 -34.59
CA ASP A 42 30.53 14.25 -35.64
C ASP A 42 29.99 13.27 -36.71
N PRO A 43 29.14 13.67 -37.67
CA PRO A 43 27.74 13.30 -37.67
C PRO A 43 27.34 12.55 -38.95
N GLY A 44 26.11 12.03 -38.97
CA GLY A 44 25.49 11.61 -40.21
C GLY A 44 24.21 10.85 -39.96
N LEU A 45 23.07 11.53 -40.11
CA LEU A 45 21.90 11.03 -40.83
C LEU A 45 20.79 12.09 -40.82
N GLU A 46 20.00 12.02 -41.88
CA GLU A 46 19.32 13.12 -42.56
C GLU A 46 17.98 13.55 -41.93
N ASP A 47 17.62 14.77 -42.31
CA ASP A 47 16.45 15.58 -41.99
C ASP A 47 15.09 14.88 -42.15
N HIS A 48 14.23 15.07 -41.15
CA HIS A 48 12.83 15.48 -41.35
C HIS A 48 12.35 16.31 -40.15
N ASP A 49 12.27 17.62 -40.38
CA ASP A 49 11.83 18.69 -39.47
C ASP A 49 10.29 18.85 -39.51
N PRO A 50 9.61 19.01 -38.36
CA PRO A 50 8.51 19.94 -38.26
C PRO A 50 8.80 21.03 -37.23
N GLN A 51 8.77 22.25 -37.74
CA GLN A 51 9.11 23.51 -37.09
C GLN A 51 8.47 23.71 -35.71
N VAL A 52 9.31 24.02 -34.72
CA VAL A 52 8.92 24.62 -33.43
C VAL A 52 9.57 26.01 -33.34
N PRO A 53 8.83 27.08 -32.99
CA PRO A 53 9.41 28.42 -32.91
C PRO A 53 10.37 28.53 -31.72
N VAL A 54 11.65 28.84 -32.02
CA VAL A 54 12.67 29.18 -31.03
C VAL A 54 12.59 30.67 -30.71
N PHE A 55 12.24 31.01 -29.48
CA PHE A 55 12.43 32.35 -28.94
C PHE A 55 13.88 32.51 -28.48
N THR A 56 14.67 33.30 -29.22
CA THR A 56 16.00 33.76 -28.77
C THR A 56 15.88 35.16 -28.20
N SER A 57 16.07 35.29 -26.89
CA SER A 57 16.41 36.57 -26.27
C SER A 57 17.48 36.30 -25.22
N PRO A 58 18.62 37.02 -25.23
CA PRO A 58 19.70 36.79 -24.29
C PRO A 58 19.29 37.29 -22.89
N VAL A 59 19.38 36.42 -21.89
CA VAL A 59 19.25 36.79 -20.48
C VAL A 59 20.57 37.43 -20.04
N SER A 60 20.56 38.73 -19.73
CA SER A 60 21.70 39.39 -19.08
C SER A 60 21.67 39.10 -17.58
N VAL A 61 22.70 38.46 -17.06
CA VAL A 61 22.90 38.32 -15.61
C VAL A 61 23.47 39.62 -15.07
N GLN A 62 22.65 40.44 -14.41
CA GLN A 62 23.15 41.57 -13.62
C GLN A 62 23.60 41.10 -12.24
N LYS A 63 24.76 41.61 -11.83
CA LYS A 63 25.38 41.31 -10.53
C LYS A 63 24.65 42.12 -9.44
N LEU A 64 23.95 41.43 -8.55
CA LEU A 64 23.24 42.07 -7.43
C LEU A 64 24.24 42.67 -6.45
N THR A 65 24.00 43.92 -6.04
CA THR A 65 24.76 44.59 -4.98
C THR A 65 24.02 44.38 -3.65
N PRO A 66 24.71 44.07 -2.54
CA PRO A 66 24.06 43.90 -1.23
C PRO A 66 23.46 45.22 -0.74
N MET A 67 22.29 45.16 -0.10
CA MET A 67 21.72 46.29 0.62
C MET A 67 22.67 46.79 1.71
N THR A 68 22.79 48.10 1.81
CA THR A 68 23.52 48.74 2.90
C THR A 68 22.62 48.87 4.14
N ALA A 69 23.22 49.04 5.31
CA ALA A 69 22.46 49.28 6.55
C ALA A 69 21.55 50.54 6.45
N SER A 70 21.95 51.52 5.64
CA SER A 70 21.19 52.74 5.33
C SER A 70 19.88 52.44 4.56
N ASP A 71 19.90 51.46 3.65
CA ASP A 71 18.71 51.08 2.86
C ASP A 71 17.67 50.37 3.75
N ILE A 72 18.16 49.59 4.72
CA ILE A 72 17.32 48.88 5.69
C ILE A 72 16.64 49.85 6.67
N ASP A 73 17.35 50.89 7.12
CA ASP A 73 16.77 51.89 8.03
C ASP A 73 15.81 52.85 7.32
N SER A 74 16.00 53.10 6.02
CA SER A 74 15.05 53.90 5.21
C SER A 74 13.72 53.16 5.00
N LEU A 75 13.76 51.83 4.79
CA LEU A 75 12.57 50.99 4.68
C LEU A 75 11.78 50.87 5.99
N LYS A 76 12.47 50.80 7.13
CA LYS A 76 11.81 50.75 8.46
C LYS A 76 11.06 52.03 8.80
N ASN A 77 11.45 53.16 8.23
CA ASN A 77 10.86 54.47 8.49
C ASN A 77 9.82 54.90 7.44
N GLY A 78 9.41 53.98 6.55
CA GLY A 78 8.31 54.23 5.60
C GLY A 78 8.64 55.24 4.50
N GLN A 79 9.92 55.47 4.19
CA GLN A 79 10.31 56.29 3.06
C GLN A 79 10.43 55.44 1.79
N GLU A 80 9.77 55.86 0.71
CA GLU A 80 9.94 55.24 -0.62
C GLU A 80 11.33 55.57 -1.17
N LEU A 81 12.08 54.53 -1.55
CA LEU A 81 13.35 54.68 -2.25
C LEU A 81 13.08 54.87 -3.75
N GLU A 82 13.42 56.04 -4.30
CA GLU A 82 13.50 56.23 -5.74
C GLU A 82 14.78 55.58 -6.29
N THR A 83 14.71 54.31 -6.68
CA THR A 83 15.68 53.75 -7.63
C THR A 83 15.04 52.85 -8.68
N THR A 84 15.41 53.16 -9.91
CA THR A 84 15.04 52.56 -11.17
C THR A 84 15.58 51.13 -11.32
N ASN A 85 14.73 50.25 -11.87
CA ASN A 85 15.04 48.90 -12.37
C ASN A 85 15.56 47.88 -11.35
N ILE A 86 14.64 47.38 -10.53
CA ILE A 86 14.70 46.01 -10.02
C ILE A 86 13.41 45.30 -10.44
N ILE A 87 13.49 44.48 -11.49
CA ILE A 87 12.42 43.53 -11.82
C ILE A 87 12.55 42.37 -10.82
N TYR A 88 12.01 42.56 -9.63
CA TYR A 88 11.38 41.42 -8.96
C TYR A 88 10.05 41.22 -9.68
N GLN A 89 9.83 40.02 -10.20
CA GLN A 89 8.49 39.56 -10.54
C GLN A 89 7.74 39.35 -9.22
N ILE A 90 7.39 40.47 -8.59
CA ILE A 90 6.48 40.53 -7.45
C ILE A 90 5.12 40.22 -8.04
N CYS A 91 4.55 39.09 -7.62
CA CYS A 91 3.16 38.75 -7.87
C CYS A 91 2.30 39.94 -7.41
N PRO A 92 1.57 40.65 -8.29
CA PRO A 92 0.87 41.89 -7.94
C PRO A 92 -0.45 41.64 -7.20
N SER A 93 -0.47 40.70 -6.25
CA SER A 93 -1.65 40.36 -5.45
C SER A 93 -1.39 40.21 -3.94
N CYS A 94 -0.20 40.53 -3.43
CA CYS A 94 0.11 40.43 -1.99
C CYS A 94 -0.01 41.74 -1.19
N CYS A 95 -0.76 42.75 -1.68
CA CYS A 95 -1.08 43.96 -0.92
C CYS A 95 -2.55 44.37 -1.12
N LEU A 96 -3.45 43.55 -0.61
CA LEU A 96 -4.78 43.97 -0.15
C LEU A 96 -5.16 42.94 0.91
N SER A 97 -5.58 43.44 2.07
CA SER A 97 -6.13 42.68 3.19
C SER A 97 -6.82 41.39 2.74
N CYS A 98 -6.12 40.26 2.84
CA CYS A 98 -6.78 38.98 3.05
C CYS A 98 -7.35 39.07 4.47
N GLN A 99 -8.53 39.68 4.58
CA GLN A 99 -9.52 39.10 5.47
C GLN A 99 -9.64 37.66 4.98
N TYR A 100 -8.85 36.78 5.59
CA TYR A 100 -9.23 35.39 5.72
C TYR A 100 -10.56 35.51 6.44
N GLU A 101 -11.66 35.60 5.69
CA GLU A 101 -12.96 35.25 6.22
C GLU A 101 -12.69 33.90 6.87
N GLN A 102 -12.68 33.88 8.20
CA GLN A 102 -12.94 32.66 8.91
C GLN A 102 -14.30 32.26 8.35
N GLU A 103 -14.31 31.42 7.31
CA GLU A 103 -15.43 30.55 7.06
C GLU A 103 -15.66 29.90 8.41
N GLU A 104 -16.66 30.42 9.14
CA GLU A 104 -17.12 29.83 10.39
C GLU A 104 -17.30 28.37 10.04
N ALA A 105 -16.41 27.52 10.57
CA ALA A 105 -16.34 26.13 10.20
C ALA A 105 -17.74 25.57 10.34
N SER A 106 -18.41 25.39 9.20
CA SER A 106 -19.81 25.01 9.15
C SER A 106 -19.95 23.83 10.11
N PRO A 107 -20.85 23.91 11.12
CA PRO A 107 -20.86 22.97 12.22
C PRO A 107 -20.81 21.58 11.63
N LYS A 108 -19.70 20.86 11.87
CA LYS A 108 -19.47 19.50 11.36
C LYS A 108 -20.68 18.70 11.82
N GLN A 109 -21.62 18.51 10.91
CA GLN A 109 -22.82 17.76 11.18
C GLN A 109 -22.31 16.37 11.54
N GLU A 110 -22.46 15.97 12.81
CA GLU A 110 -22.10 14.63 13.25
C GLU A 110 -22.97 13.67 12.45
N VAL A 111 -22.42 13.19 11.34
CA VAL A 111 -22.99 12.09 10.59
C VAL A 111 -22.81 10.90 11.51
N THR A 112 -23.84 10.58 12.29
CA THR A 112 -23.95 9.31 12.99
C THR A 112 -24.11 8.24 11.91
N SER A 113 -23.00 7.83 11.29
CA SER A 113 -23.01 6.70 10.37
C SER A 113 -23.47 5.49 11.17
N SER A 114 -24.58 4.88 10.75
CA SER A 114 -24.98 3.61 11.31
C SER A 114 -23.91 2.59 10.94
N PHE A 115 -23.42 1.85 11.94
CA PHE A 115 -22.56 0.70 11.74
C PHE A 115 -23.21 -0.26 10.73
N VAL A 116 -22.45 -0.66 9.71
CA VAL A 116 -22.85 -1.64 8.70
C VAL A 116 -21.82 -2.75 8.73
N ASP A 117 -22.27 -4.00 8.86
CA ASP A 117 -21.38 -5.15 9.01
C ASP A 117 -21.44 -6.12 7.83
N SER A 118 -21.82 -5.59 6.68
CA SER A 118 -21.96 -6.34 5.44
C SER A 118 -21.76 -5.43 4.25
N ASP A 119 -20.88 -5.84 3.34
CA ASP A 119 -20.77 -5.18 2.05
C ASP A 119 -22.03 -5.40 1.22
N PRO A 120 -22.33 -4.46 0.31
CA PRO A 120 -23.40 -4.63 -0.65
C PRO A 120 -23.11 -5.76 -1.65
N CYS A 121 -24.16 -6.40 -2.15
CA CYS A 121 -24.01 -7.31 -3.29
C CYS A 121 -23.84 -6.55 -4.61
N ILE A 122 -23.30 -7.23 -5.63
CA ILE A 122 -23.23 -6.74 -7.02
C ILE A 122 -23.99 -7.66 -7.98
N ASP A 123 -24.49 -7.12 -9.11
CA ASP A 123 -25.39 -7.89 -10.00
C ASP A 123 -24.68 -9.02 -10.76
N ASN A 124 -23.48 -8.76 -11.28
CA ASN A 124 -22.69 -9.72 -12.06
C ASN A 124 -21.20 -9.57 -11.73
N VAL A 125 -20.72 -10.42 -10.83
CA VAL A 125 -19.33 -10.34 -10.31
C VAL A 125 -18.32 -10.61 -11.41
N VAL A 126 -18.55 -11.65 -12.23
CA VAL A 126 -17.61 -12.08 -13.27
C VAL A 126 -17.43 -10.98 -14.31
N SER A 127 -18.54 -10.40 -14.81
CA SER A 127 -18.48 -9.29 -15.78
C SER A 127 -17.75 -8.09 -15.18
N GLN A 128 -18.12 -7.65 -13.98
CA GLN A 128 -17.51 -6.46 -13.39
C GLN A 128 -16.01 -6.66 -13.11
N PHE A 129 -15.58 -7.85 -12.68
CA PHE A 129 -14.17 -8.17 -12.51
C PHE A 129 -13.41 -8.12 -13.84
N GLN A 130 -14.00 -8.68 -14.90
CA GLN A 130 -13.44 -8.61 -16.25
C GLN A 130 -13.43 -7.18 -16.82
N ASP A 131 -14.32 -6.30 -16.35
CA ASP A 131 -14.45 -4.92 -16.79
C ASP A 131 -13.52 -3.95 -16.05
N LEU A 132 -12.89 -4.35 -14.93
CA LEU A 132 -11.86 -3.54 -14.24
C LEU A 132 -10.78 -3.11 -15.24
N PRO A 133 -10.37 -1.85 -15.35
CA PRO A 133 -9.34 -1.47 -16.31
C PRO A 133 -7.99 -2.13 -15.95
N ILE A 134 -7.18 -2.41 -16.97
CA ILE A 134 -5.83 -2.98 -16.76
C ILE A 134 -4.81 -1.92 -16.32
N HIS A 135 -5.08 -0.64 -16.60
CA HIS A 135 -4.32 0.51 -16.08
C HIS A 135 -5.19 1.26 -15.07
N GLY A 136 -4.63 1.56 -13.91
CA GLY A 136 -5.33 2.27 -12.85
C GLY A 136 -4.92 3.75 -12.77
N SER A 137 -5.71 4.49 -12.02
CA SER A 137 -5.41 5.88 -11.63
C SER A 137 -4.34 5.91 -10.55
N LYS A 138 -3.52 6.97 -10.54
CA LYS A 138 -2.42 7.15 -9.58
C LYS A 138 -2.90 7.84 -8.33
N ILE A 139 -2.85 7.15 -7.21
CA ILE A 139 -3.19 7.73 -5.91
C ILE A 139 -1.94 7.76 -5.07
N SER A 140 -1.70 8.87 -4.37
CA SER A 140 -0.66 8.91 -3.33
C SER A 140 -1.10 9.67 -2.10
N ALA A 141 -0.42 9.39 -1.00
CA ALA A 141 -0.57 10.11 0.25
C ALA A 141 0.82 10.38 0.85
N ASN A 142 0.94 11.50 1.54
CA ASN A 142 2.13 11.86 2.29
C ASN A 142 2.25 10.93 3.50
N ALA A 143 3.37 10.21 3.62
CA ALA A 143 3.59 9.26 4.71
C ALA A 143 3.83 9.93 6.06
N SER A 144 3.98 11.26 6.10
CA SER A 144 4.27 12.08 7.29
C SER A 144 5.45 11.55 8.12
N ILE A 145 6.55 12.32 8.13
CA ILE A 145 7.75 11.98 8.92
C ILE A 145 7.47 11.80 10.42
N SER A 146 6.34 12.30 10.92
CA SER A 146 5.91 12.11 12.31
C SER A 146 5.39 10.72 12.61
N TYR A 147 5.00 9.94 11.59
CA TYR A 147 4.43 8.60 11.75
C TYR A 147 5.32 7.51 11.16
N VAL A 148 5.97 7.80 10.03
CA VAL A 148 6.86 6.88 9.34
C VAL A 148 8.25 7.50 9.27
N HIS A 149 9.22 6.88 9.94
CA HIS A 149 10.59 7.38 9.95
C HIS A 149 11.20 7.34 8.53
N PRO A 150 12.06 8.29 8.14
CA PRO A 150 12.60 8.40 6.77
C PRO A 150 13.38 7.19 6.23
N ASP A 151 13.69 6.20 7.07
CA ASP A 151 14.37 4.97 6.65
C ASP A 151 13.43 3.77 6.50
N GLN A 152 12.19 3.90 6.95
CA GLN A 152 11.24 2.79 6.99
C GLN A 152 10.50 2.61 5.67
N TYR A 153 10.20 1.34 5.39
CA TYR A 153 9.52 0.90 4.18
C TYR A 153 10.22 1.38 2.92
N THR A 154 11.55 1.51 2.95
CA THR A 154 12.33 2.00 1.81
C THR A 154 13.11 0.89 1.13
N GLU A 155 13.31 1.03 -0.17
CA GLU A 155 14.18 0.16 -0.98
C GLU A 155 15.65 0.56 -0.78
N LYS A 156 16.21 0.26 0.39
CA LYS A 156 17.63 0.50 0.70
C LYS A 156 18.40 -0.82 0.82
N VAL A 157 19.68 -0.80 0.45
CA VAL A 157 20.59 -1.95 0.58
C VAL A 157 20.68 -2.41 2.03
N ASP A 158 20.74 -1.47 2.97
CA ASP A 158 20.80 -1.72 4.41
C ASP A 158 19.57 -2.46 4.94
N ASN A 159 18.50 -2.49 4.14
CA ASN A 159 17.25 -3.14 4.41
C ASN A 159 17.06 -4.42 3.56
N LEU A 160 18.17 -5.01 3.07
CA LEU A 160 18.14 -6.14 2.13
C LEU A 160 17.21 -5.88 0.92
N PHE A 161 17.21 -4.63 0.45
CA PHE A 161 16.33 -4.16 -0.63
C PHE A 161 14.83 -4.30 -0.33
N GLY A 162 14.46 -4.21 0.94
CA GLY A 162 13.07 -4.16 1.41
C GLY A 162 12.36 -5.50 1.50
N LEU A 163 13.06 -6.63 1.32
CA LEU A 163 12.46 -7.97 1.42
C LEU A 163 11.72 -8.17 2.74
N ASP A 164 12.30 -7.68 3.84
CA ASP A 164 11.68 -7.82 5.15
C ASP A 164 10.91 -6.57 5.57
N ASN A 165 11.03 -5.43 4.87
CA ASN A 165 10.41 -4.16 5.29
C ASN A 165 9.67 -3.51 4.14
N HIS A 166 8.37 -3.79 4.08
CA HIS A 166 7.51 -3.42 2.99
C HIS A 166 6.05 -3.27 3.43
N ILE A 167 5.27 -2.67 2.55
CA ILE A 167 3.82 -2.50 2.69
C ILE A 167 3.15 -3.79 2.21
N GLN A 168 2.17 -4.29 2.96
CA GLN A 168 1.59 -5.64 2.77
C GLN A 168 0.07 -5.68 2.66
N GLY A 169 -0.61 -4.56 2.87
CA GLY A 169 -2.06 -4.53 2.82
C GLY A 169 -2.59 -3.17 2.45
N VAL A 170 -3.68 -3.15 1.70
CA VAL A 170 -4.47 -1.94 1.43
C VAL A 170 -5.92 -2.33 1.32
N VAL A 171 -6.82 -1.55 1.91
CA VAL A 171 -8.26 -1.64 1.67
C VAL A 171 -8.87 -0.25 1.75
N ARG A 172 -9.91 -0.01 0.95
CA ARG A 172 -10.72 1.20 1.06
C ARG A 172 -11.81 0.99 2.10
N LEU A 173 -11.90 1.93 3.04
CA LEU A 173 -12.92 1.91 4.06
C LEU A 173 -14.21 2.56 3.55
N ARG A 174 -15.35 2.07 4.03
CA ARG A 174 -16.68 2.53 3.62
C ARG A 174 -16.95 3.99 4.02
N ASN A 175 -16.48 4.41 5.19
CA ASN A 175 -16.85 5.68 5.80
C ASN A 175 -15.86 6.80 5.47
N GLY A 176 -15.99 7.36 4.27
CA GLY A 176 -15.21 8.53 3.83
C GLY A 176 -14.03 8.19 2.93
N PRO A 177 -13.10 9.13 2.71
CA PRO A 177 -11.99 8.96 1.79
C PRO A 177 -10.79 8.30 2.47
N TYR A 178 -11.00 7.15 3.11
CA TYR A 178 -9.95 6.48 3.89
C TYR A 178 -9.49 5.16 3.27
N LEU A 179 -8.19 4.92 3.41
CA LEU A 179 -7.59 3.61 3.22
C LEU A 179 -7.06 3.11 4.57
N ALA A 180 -7.18 1.82 4.84
CA ALA A 180 -6.36 1.14 5.85
C ALA A 180 -5.21 0.44 5.15
N VAL A 181 -3.99 0.61 5.67
CA VAL A 181 -2.75 0.13 5.07
C VAL A 181 -1.91 -0.56 6.13
N THR A 182 -1.35 -1.73 5.84
CA THR A 182 -0.40 -2.40 6.75
C THR A 182 1.01 -2.36 6.22
N GLY A 183 1.96 -2.24 7.14
CA GLY A 183 3.38 -2.25 6.85
C GLY A 183 4.14 -3.09 7.86
N SER A 184 5.13 -3.80 7.34
CA SER A 184 6.04 -4.67 8.08
C SER A 184 7.41 -4.03 8.14
N ASP A 185 8.01 -3.86 9.32
CA ASP A 185 9.40 -3.40 9.48
C ASP A 185 10.08 -4.18 10.63
N PRO A 186 11.07 -5.04 10.35
CA PRO A 186 11.62 -5.95 11.35
C PRO A 186 12.26 -5.19 12.51
N PRO A 187 12.35 -5.80 13.69
CA PRO A 187 13.23 -5.32 14.73
C PRO A 187 14.67 -5.15 14.26
N ALA A 188 15.31 -4.05 14.65
CA ALA A 188 16.69 -3.70 14.29
C ALA A 188 17.72 -4.78 14.66
N ASP A 189 17.48 -5.43 15.81
CA ASP A 189 18.34 -6.45 16.40
C ASP A 189 18.36 -7.75 15.59
N SER A 190 17.37 -7.97 14.70
CA SER A 190 17.36 -9.09 13.77
C SER A 190 18.33 -8.90 12.58
N ARG A 191 18.72 -7.64 12.27
CA ARG A 191 19.46 -7.31 11.04
C ARG A 191 20.95 -7.02 11.25
N LEU A 192 21.34 -6.52 12.42
CA LEU A 192 22.74 -6.22 12.74
C LEU A 192 23.15 -6.83 14.10
N PRO A 193 24.42 -7.22 14.28
CA PRO A 193 24.95 -7.49 15.61
C PRO A 193 24.57 -6.36 16.56
N SER A 194 24.07 -6.67 17.75
CA SER A 194 23.54 -5.68 18.70
C SER A 194 24.50 -4.51 19.01
N TRP A 195 25.81 -4.74 18.88
CA TRP A 195 26.85 -3.72 19.05
C TRP A 195 27.00 -2.75 17.86
N LEU A 196 26.38 -3.01 16.70
CA LEU A 196 26.31 -2.05 15.60
C LEU A 196 25.00 -1.26 15.62
N ALA A 197 23.90 -1.88 16.08
CA ALA A 197 22.59 -1.23 16.15
C ALA A 197 22.58 0.04 17.03
N TRP A 198 23.33 0.08 18.14
CA TRP A 198 23.40 1.27 19.02
C TRP A 198 24.21 2.43 18.42
N ILE A 199 25.11 2.18 17.46
CA ILE A 199 25.92 3.23 16.84
C ILE A 199 25.07 4.08 15.87
N PHE A 200 24.03 3.49 15.30
CA PHE A 200 23.19 4.12 14.29
C PHE A 200 21.88 4.72 14.83
N ASP A 201 21.72 4.81 16.17
CA ASP A 201 20.49 5.29 16.82
C ASP A 201 19.23 4.62 16.25
N TYR A 202 19.37 3.32 15.93
CA TYR A 202 18.36 2.58 15.21
C TYR A 202 17.24 2.23 16.18
N TYR A 203 16.10 2.90 16.06
CA TYR A 203 14.90 2.63 16.87
C TYR A 203 14.47 1.16 16.69
N PRO A 204 14.59 0.31 17.72
CA PRO A 204 14.12 -1.06 17.62
C PRO A 204 12.59 -1.05 17.62
N ARG A 205 11.97 -1.09 16.44
CA ARG A 205 10.54 -1.40 16.37
C ARG A 205 10.35 -2.85 16.74
N VAL A 206 9.34 -3.08 17.57
CA VAL A 206 8.98 -4.40 18.06
C VAL A 206 7.61 -4.78 17.53
N ALA A 207 7.15 -4.25 16.40
CA ALA A 207 5.79 -4.49 15.93
C ALA A 207 5.64 -4.04 14.46
N GLY A 208 4.58 -4.52 13.83
CA GLY A 208 4.11 -4.01 12.55
C GLY A 208 3.25 -2.76 12.72
N ASP A 209 2.89 -2.17 11.60
CA ASP A 209 2.11 -0.94 11.55
C ASP A 209 0.79 -1.15 10.79
N LEU A 210 -0.28 -0.55 11.31
CA LEU A 210 -1.54 -0.30 10.63
C LEU A 210 -1.73 1.22 10.56
N TRP A 211 -1.82 1.76 9.35
CA TRP A 211 -2.08 3.18 9.10
C TRP A 211 -3.48 3.39 8.58
N ILE A 212 -4.13 4.42 9.09
CA ILE A 212 -5.30 5.02 8.46
C ILE A 212 -4.82 6.21 7.64
N VAL A 213 -5.01 6.10 6.33
CA VAL A 213 -4.66 7.14 5.35
C VAL A 213 -5.94 7.86 4.98
N ARG A 214 -5.95 9.19 5.11
CA ARG A 214 -7.05 10.06 4.68
C ARG A 214 -6.65 10.74 3.38
N LEU A 215 -7.53 10.71 2.38
CA LEU A 215 -7.35 11.38 1.10
C LEU A 215 -8.32 12.57 0.98
N ASP A 216 -8.05 13.65 1.73
CA ASP A 216 -8.91 14.84 1.78
C ASP A 216 -9.14 15.52 0.41
N SER A 217 -8.22 15.34 -0.55
CA SER A 217 -8.42 15.80 -1.93
C SER A 217 -9.52 15.04 -2.68
N LYS A 218 -9.91 13.87 -2.17
CA LYS A 218 -11.01 13.08 -2.69
C LYS A 218 -12.29 13.48 -1.99
N SER A 219 -13.36 13.62 -2.76
CA SER A 219 -14.64 14.00 -2.20
C SER A 219 -15.09 12.99 -1.15
N GLN A 220 -15.31 13.46 0.08
CA GLN A 220 -15.85 12.66 1.20
C GLN A 220 -17.20 12.00 0.89
N LYS A 221 -17.88 12.43 -0.19
CA LYS A 221 -19.22 12.00 -0.62
C LYS A 221 -19.23 11.31 -2.00
N GLY A 222 -18.07 11.04 -2.59
CA GLY A 222 -17.97 10.50 -3.94
C GLY A 222 -18.18 9.00 -3.97
N SER A 223 -19.37 8.58 -4.39
CA SER A 223 -19.57 7.23 -4.90
C SER A 223 -18.67 6.98 -6.11
N GLY A 224 -18.14 5.77 -6.22
CA GLY A 224 -17.34 5.30 -7.33
C GLY A 224 -15.84 5.51 -7.13
N ARG A 225 -15.14 5.56 -8.27
CA ARG A 225 -13.68 5.69 -8.36
C ARG A 225 -13.24 7.10 -7.96
N TRP A 226 -12.15 7.19 -7.21
CA TRP A 226 -11.53 8.43 -6.79
C TRP A 226 -10.66 9.07 -7.87
N GLY A 227 -10.11 8.27 -8.79
CA GLY A 227 -9.20 8.74 -9.85
C GLY A 227 -7.87 9.26 -9.31
N THR A 228 -7.07 9.89 -10.17
CA THR A 228 -5.73 10.39 -9.81
C THR A 228 -5.80 11.61 -8.88
N ASN A 229 -5.00 11.69 -7.78
CA ASN A 229 -4.84 12.92 -6.97
C ASN A 229 -3.48 13.61 -7.14
N GLU A 230 -2.60 13.08 -7.98
CA GLU A 230 -1.29 13.66 -8.28
C GLU A 230 -1.36 14.77 -9.34
N THR A 231 -2.38 15.61 -9.24
CA THR A 231 -2.65 16.72 -10.16
C THR A 231 -2.32 18.07 -9.54
N PHE A 232 -1.95 18.11 -8.27
CA PHE A 232 -1.84 19.36 -7.50
C PHE A 232 -0.61 20.20 -7.87
N SER A 233 0.40 19.63 -8.55
CA SER A 233 1.62 20.38 -8.91
C SER A 233 2.28 19.86 -10.19
N VAL A 234 3.16 20.69 -10.75
CA VAL A 234 4.11 20.29 -11.81
C VAL A 234 5.03 19.13 -11.39
N PHE A 235 5.08 18.84 -10.09
CA PHE A 235 5.86 17.74 -9.51
C PHE A 235 5.02 16.48 -9.26
N HIS A 236 3.74 16.45 -9.68
CA HIS A 236 2.85 15.31 -9.50
C HIS A 236 2.75 14.86 -8.03
N LEU A 237 2.67 15.82 -7.12
CA LEU A 237 2.49 15.57 -5.68
C LEU A 237 0.99 15.47 -5.34
N PRO A 238 0.61 14.65 -4.34
CA PRO A 238 -0.74 14.65 -3.81
C PRO A 238 -1.01 15.96 -3.05
N HIS A 239 -2.26 16.19 -2.67
CA HIS A 239 -2.59 17.32 -1.80
C HIS A 239 -1.88 17.14 -0.45
N PRO A 240 -1.39 18.22 0.22
CA PRO A 240 -0.74 18.10 1.53
C PRO A 240 -1.59 17.43 2.63
N TRP A 241 -2.92 17.42 2.46
CA TRP A 241 -3.86 16.79 3.39
C TRP A 241 -4.18 15.33 3.05
N ASP A 242 -3.70 14.82 1.92
CA ASP A 242 -3.72 13.39 1.65
C ASP A 242 -2.57 12.77 2.44
N THR A 243 -2.84 12.20 3.61
CA THR A 243 -1.79 11.79 4.55
C THR A 243 -2.24 10.68 5.50
N ILE A 244 -1.27 10.05 6.19
CA ILE A 244 -1.55 9.20 7.34
C ILE A 244 -2.11 10.08 8.46
N VAL A 245 -3.26 9.71 9.01
CA VAL A 245 -3.92 10.43 10.11
C VAL A 245 -3.87 9.67 11.44
N LEU A 246 -3.67 8.35 11.38
CA LEU A 246 -3.57 7.51 12.58
C LEU A 246 -2.63 6.33 12.32
N PRO A 247 -1.47 6.26 12.99
CA PRO A 247 -0.69 5.04 13.10
C PRO A 247 -1.17 4.19 14.29
N ILE A 248 -1.24 2.88 14.09
CA ILE A 248 -1.59 1.89 15.09
C ILE A 248 -0.51 0.82 15.06
N GLU A 249 0.21 0.68 16.16
CA GLU A 249 1.17 -0.39 16.34
C GLU A 249 0.42 -1.72 16.53
N ILE A 250 0.78 -2.75 15.73
CA ILE A 250 0.15 -4.07 15.77
C ILE A 250 1.20 -5.18 15.87
N GLY A 251 0.95 -6.13 16.77
CA GLY A 251 1.84 -7.27 16.97
C GLY A 251 2.89 -7.03 18.05
N ASN A 252 4.01 -7.76 17.92
CA ASN A 252 5.14 -7.70 18.84
C ASN A 252 6.43 -8.12 18.12
N LYS A 253 7.58 -8.11 18.82
CA LYS A 253 8.90 -8.35 18.20
C LYS A 253 9.01 -9.71 17.51
N ASP A 254 8.22 -10.68 17.95
CA ASP A 254 8.23 -12.04 17.43
C ASP A 254 7.18 -12.19 16.31
N HIS A 255 6.26 -11.23 16.18
CA HIS A 255 5.12 -11.23 15.27
C HIS A 255 4.86 -9.82 14.73
N TRP A 256 5.86 -9.29 14.05
CA TRP A 256 5.90 -7.90 13.55
C TRP A 256 5.35 -7.76 12.13
N HIS A 257 4.91 -8.87 11.52
CA HIS A 257 4.66 -8.95 10.09
C HIS A 257 3.15 -9.04 9.77
N PRO A 258 2.48 -7.90 9.56
CA PRO A 258 1.06 -7.88 9.20
C PRO A 258 0.85 -8.18 7.73
N GLY A 259 0.03 -9.17 7.42
CA GLY A 259 -0.25 -9.58 6.05
C GLY A 259 -1.28 -8.72 5.31
N GLY A 260 -1.77 -9.27 4.20
CA GLY A 260 -2.91 -8.75 3.44
C GLY A 260 -4.17 -8.70 4.29
N LEU A 261 -4.75 -7.51 4.41
CA LEU A 261 -5.94 -7.22 5.20
C LEU A 261 -7.22 -7.24 4.36
N GLY A 262 -8.37 -7.40 5.02
CA GLY A 262 -9.68 -7.50 4.39
C GLY A 262 -10.78 -6.83 5.19
N THR A 263 -11.93 -6.56 4.56
CA THR A 263 -13.05 -5.85 5.20
C THR A 263 -14.39 -6.47 4.85
N GLU A 264 -15.35 -6.35 5.76
CA GLU A 264 -16.77 -6.60 5.50
C GLU A 264 -17.58 -5.50 6.19
N GLY A 265 -18.12 -4.57 5.40
CA GLY A 265 -18.73 -3.34 5.90
C GLY A 265 -17.73 -2.48 6.68
N ASP A 266 -18.02 -2.27 7.96
CA ASP A 266 -17.21 -1.50 8.91
C ASP A 266 -16.33 -2.40 9.78
N ILE A 267 -16.17 -3.68 9.43
CA ILE A 267 -15.26 -4.58 10.14
C ILE A 267 -14.00 -4.73 9.31
N LEU A 268 -12.85 -4.44 9.91
CA LEU A 268 -11.52 -4.66 9.34
C LEU A 268 -10.89 -5.88 10.02
N ALA A 269 -10.33 -6.80 9.24
CA ALA A 269 -9.53 -7.93 9.70
C ALA A 269 -8.06 -7.74 9.29
N VAL A 270 -7.15 -7.90 10.23
CA VAL A 270 -5.70 -7.69 10.04
C VAL A 270 -4.94 -8.91 10.56
N PRO A 271 -4.30 -9.71 9.68
CA PRO A 271 -3.58 -10.89 10.11
C PRO A 271 -2.15 -10.53 10.51
N LEU A 272 -1.64 -11.09 11.61
CA LEU A 272 -0.25 -10.96 12.04
C LEU A 272 0.45 -12.32 11.92
N THR A 273 1.28 -12.51 10.89
CA THR A 273 1.87 -13.81 10.54
C THR A 273 2.43 -14.54 11.77
N GLY A 274 1.96 -15.77 12.00
CA GLY A 274 2.41 -16.61 13.12
C GLY A 274 1.78 -16.31 14.49
N TYR A 275 0.85 -15.35 14.56
CA TYR A 275 0.23 -14.90 15.82
C TYR A 275 -1.30 -14.94 15.80
N HIS A 276 -1.92 -13.76 15.66
CA HIS A 276 -3.34 -13.54 15.78
C HIS A 276 -3.85 -12.71 14.62
N THR A 277 -5.11 -12.95 14.23
CA THR A 277 -5.85 -11.98 13.43
C THR A 277 -6.61 -11.05 14.35
N LEU A 278 -6.33 -9.76 14.19
CA LEU A 278 -6.97 -8.68 14.91
C LEU A 278 -8.19 -8.20 14.12
N PHE A 279 -9.22 -7.75 14.84
CA PHE A 279 -10.40 -7.15 14.23
C PHE A 279 -10.65 -5.75 14.79
N PHE A 280 -11.13 -4.85 13.93
CA PHE A 280 -11.46 -3.47 14.30
C PHE A 280 -12.83 -3.09 13.77
N TYR A 281 -13.60 -2.33 14.56
CA TYR A 281 -14.73 -1.56 14.07
C TYR A 281 -14.22 -0.24 13.49
N MET A 282 -14.62 0.04 12.25
CA MET A 282 -14.21 1.16 11.40
C MET A 282 -15.39 2.09 11.05
N ASP A 283 -16.44 2.11 11.90
CA ASP A 283 -17.53 3.08 11.84
C ASP A 283 -17.00 4.53 11.90
N ASN A 284 -15.91 4.72 12.64
CA ASN A 284 -15.11 5.93 12.68
C ASN A 284 -13.62 5.61 12.41
N PRO A 285 -13.14 5.73 11.16
CA PRO A 285 -11.76 5.37 10.80
C PRO A 285 -10.66 6.10 11.59
N GLU A 286 -10.88 7.32 12.06
CA GLU A 286 -9.90 8.07 12.87
C GLU A 286 -9.92 7.68 14.35
N ASN A 287 -10.89 6.86 14.77
CA ASN A 287 -10.97 6.32 16.13
C ASN A 287 -11.46 4.86 16.08
N PRO A 288 -10.69 3.95 15.47
CA PRO A 288 -11.10 2.57 15.29
C PRO A 288 -11.13 1.85 16.64
N LYS A 289 -12.12 0.97 16.82
CA LYS A 289 -12.29 0.23 18.07
C LYS A 289 -11.87 -1.21 17.86
N LYS A 290 -10.77 -1.64 18.48
CA LYS A 290 -10.35 -3.04 18.47
C LYS A 290 -11.43 -3.93 19.09
N ILE A 291 -11.79 -5.00 18.40
CA ILE A 291 -12.69 -6.04 18.92
C ILE A 291 -11.88 -6.92 19.88
N ALA A 292 -12.45 -7.24 21.05
CA ALA A 292 -11.74 -7.98 22.09
C ALA A 292 -11.33 -9.41 21.69
N TYR A 293 -12.05 -10.03 20.75
CA TYR A 293 -11.70 -11.34 20.22
C TYR A 293 -10.54 -11.23 19.23
N GLU A 294 -9.55 -12.10 19.41
CA GLU A 294 -8.43 -12.31 18.51
C GLU A 294 -8.47 -13.76 18.01
N MET A 295 -8.31 -13.95 16.70
CA MET A 295 -8.31 -15.30 16.14
C MET A 295 -6.92 -15.92 16.31
N PRO A 296 -6.77 -17.14 16.85
CA PRO A 296 -5.47 -17.81 17.05
C PRO A 296 -4.88 -18.39 15.75
N VAL A 297 -5.20 -17.79 14.62
CA VAL A 297 -4.73 -18.14 13.28
C VAL A 297 -4.40 -16.82 12.60
N ALA A 298 -3.22 -16.76 12.01
CA ALA A 298 -2.80 -15.65 11.19
C ALA A 298 -1.79 -16.13 10.15
N GLU A 299 -2.21 -16.02 8.90
CA GLU A 299 -1.44 -16.35 7.71
C GLU A 299 -1.24 -15.07 6.88
N GLY A 300 -0.46 -15.12 5.81
CA GLY A 300 -0.01 -13.94 5.07
C GLY A 300 -1.11 -13.06 4.48
N ALA A 301 -2.35 -13.52 4.40
CA ALA A 301 -3.50 -12.70 4.04
C ALA A 301 -4.80 -13.20 4.67
N VAL A 302 -5.77 -12.30 4.82
CA VAL A 302 -7.11 -12.59 5.35
C VAL A 302 -8.18 -11.79 4.63
N ASP A 303 -9.35 -12.38 4.48
CA ASP A 303 -10.58 -11.63 4.23
C ASP A 303 -11.81 -12.31 4.82
N LEU A 304 -12.90 -11.58 5.00
CA LEU A 304 -14.12 -12.07 5.63
C LEU A 304 -15.38 -11.64 4.89
N VAL A 305 -16.45 -12.40 5.06
CA VAL A 305 -17.76 -12.10 4.49
C VAL A 305 -18.88 -12.54 5.42
N LYS A 306 -19.92 -11.73 5.55
CA LYS A 306 -21.14 -12.08 6.25
C LYS A 306 -22.08 -12.81 5.30
N LEU A 307 -22.40 -14.05 5.65
CA LEU A 307 -23.31 -14.92 4.91
C LEU A 307 -24.76 -14.49 5.10
N SER A 308 -25.66 -14.96 4.23
CA SER A 308 -27.09 -14.64 4.26
C SER A 308 -27.81 -15.09 5.55
N ASN A 309 -27.27 -16.07 6.27
CA ASN A 309 -27.76 -16.50 7.58
C ASN A 309 -27.17 -15.67 8.75
N GLY A 310 -26.39 -14.63 8.45
CA GLY A 310 -25.81 -13.69 9.41
C GLY A 310 -24.48 -14.12 10.04
N TYR A 311 -23.98 -15.34 9.78
CA TYR A 311 -22.66 -15.79 10.24
C TYR A 311 -21.55 -15.23 9.36
N TYR A 312 -20.32 -15.18 9.88
CA TYR A 312 -19.14 -14.75 9.13
C TYR A 312 -18.35 -15.96 8.67
N LEU A 313 -17.98 -15.96 7.39
CA LEU A 313 -16.97 -16.84 6.83
C LEU A 313 -15.69 -16.03 6.68
N ILE A 314 -14.57 -16.52 7.20
CA ILE A 314 -13.25 -15.91 7.03
C ILE A 314 -12.37 -16.88 6.22
N ALA A 315 -11.57 -16.34 5.31
CA ALA A 315 -10.58 -17.07 4.54
C ALA A 315 -9.19 -16.50 4.82
N PHE A 316 -8.22 -17.40 4.91
CA PHE A 316 -6.81 -17.09 5.04
C PHE A 316 -6.05 -17.48 3.78
N GLU A 317 -4.75 -17.19 3.78
CA GLU A 317 -3.78 -17.79 2.89
C GLU A 317 -3.98 -19.32 2.76
N GLN A 318 -3.54 -19.88 1.63
CA GLN A 318 -3.78 -21.29 1.27
C GLN A 318 -5.27 -21.68 1.20
N PHE A 319 -6.19 -20.72 1.19
CA PHE A 319 -7.64 -20.93 1.15
C PHE A 319 -8.14 -21.78 2.32
N THR A 320 -7.68 -21.48 3.53
CA THR A 320 -8.23 -22.05 4.75
C THR A 320 -9.40 -21.22 5.25
N PHE A 321 -10.57 -21.84 5.33
CA PHE A 321 -11.81 -21.21 5.72
C PHE A 321 -12.17 -21.53 7.16
N TYR A 322 -12.78 -20.56 7.86
CA TYR A 322 -13.36 -20.74 9.19
C TYR A 322 -14.74 -20.07 9.27
N LEU A 323 -15.64 -20.67 10.04
CA LEU A 323 -16.98 -20.11 10.31
C LEU A 323 -17.01 -19.48 11.70
N SER A 324 -17.67 -18.33 11.84
CA SER A 324 -17.93 -17.73 13.14
C SER A 324 -18.81 -18.62 14.03
N ASN A 325 -18.65 -18.51 15.34
CA ASN A 325 -19.46 -19.27 16.30
C ASN A 325 -20.89 -18.73 16.44
N SER A 326 -21.15 -17.51 15.94
CA SER A 326 -22.46 -16.87 15.97
C SER A 326 -22.55 -15.77 14.89
N THR A 327 -23.69 -15.06 14.85
CA THR A 327 -23.88 -13.87 14.00
C THR A 327 -23.19 -12.60 14.52
N ASN A 328 -22.54 -12.66 15.68
CA ASN A 328 -21.68 -11.60 16.21
C ASN A 328 -20.22 -12.03 16.11
N ILE A 329 -19.40 -11.26 15.39
CA ILE A 329 -17.97 -11.55 15.19
C ILE A 329 -17.18 -11.59 16.50
N ALA A 330 -17.62 -10.84 17.52
CA ALA A 330 -16.96 -10.81 18.84
C ALA A 330 -17.06 -12.15 19.60
N ASN A 331 -17.96 -13.04 19.19
CA ASN A 331 -18.05 -14.40 19.75
C ASN A 331 -17.05 -15.39 19.11
N GLY A 332 -16.22 -14.89 18.19
CA GLY A 332 -15.12 -15.62 17.60
C GLY A 332 -15.50 -16.63 16.53
N PHE A 333 -14.52 -17.48 16.19
CA PHE A 333 -14.61 -18.46 15.11
C PHE A 333 -14.37 -19.87 15.64
N SER A 334 -14.85 -20.86 14.87
CA SER A 334 -14.46 -22.26 15.07
C SER A 334 -12.95 -22.38 14.90
N THR A 335 -12.32 -23.29 15.65
CA THR A 335 -10.88 -23.59 15.54
C THR A 335 -10.60 -24.63 14.44
N SER A 336 -11.63 -25.29 13.91
CA SER A 336 -11.50 -26.32 12.88
C SER A 336 -11.61 -25.74 11.48
N GLY A 337 -10.48 -25.24 10.97
CA GLY A 337 -10.35 -24.72 9.61
C GLY A 337 -10.57 -25.78 8.55
N LYS A 338 -10.98 -25.34 7.36
CA LYS A 338 -11.16 -26.20 6.17
C LYS A 338 -10.37 -25.63 5.01
N THR A 339 -9.32 -26.31 4.60
CA THR A 339 -8.41 -25.87 3.53
C THR A 339 -8.85 -26.41 2.17
N VAL A 340 -8.79 -25.55 1.16
CA VAL A 340 -9.01 -25.92 -0.24
C VAL A 340 -7.70 -25.84 -1.00
N PRO A 341 -7.11 -26.95 -1.46
CA PRO A 341 -5.87 -26.88 -2.22
C PRO A 341 -6.14 -26.23 -3.58
N ILE A 342 -5.49 -25.08 -3.82
CA ILE A 342 -5.46 -24.43 -5.14
C ILE A 342 -4.01 -24.41 -5.60
N SER A 343 -3.79 -24.82 -6.85
CA SER A 343 -2.55 -24.55 -7.57
C SER A 343 -2.72 -23.27 -8.38
N THR A 344 -1.90 -22.26 -8.11
CA THR A 344 -1.74 -21.13 -9.03
C THR A 344 -0.92 -21.59 -10.25
N PRO A 345 -1.29 -21.24 -11.48
CA PRO A 345 -0.52 -21.58 -12.68
C PRO A 345 0.94 -21.11 -12.65
N SER A 346 1.18 -19.97 -11.98
CA SER A 346 2.47 -19.33 -11.74
C SER A 346 3.31 -20.03 -10.66
N GLY A 347 2.68 -20.79 -9.76
CA GLY A 347 3.28 -21.21 -8.51
C GLY A 347 3.48 -20.06 -7.51
N GLY A 348 2.91 -18.87 -7.78
CA GLY A 348 2.90 -17.74 -6.87
C GLY A 348 1.91 -17.94 -5.71
N GLU A 349 2.15 -17.20 -4.63
CA GLU A 349 1.26 -17.15 -3.47
C GLU A 349 0.39 -15.89 -3.56
N PHE A 350 -0.85 -15.99 -3.10
CA PHE A 350 -1.74 -14.83 -3.07
C PHE A 350 -1.44 -14.03 -1.80
N GLN A 351 -0.97 -12.80 -1.97
CA GLN A 351 -0.67 -11.90 -0.84
C GLN A 351 -1.91 -11.16 -0.34
N SER A 352 -3.05 -11.34 -1.00
CA SER A 352 -4.30 -10.69 -0.62
C SER A 352 -5.51 -11.36 -1.28
N PHE A 353 -6.66 -11.27 -0.59
CA PHE A 353 -7.94 -11.81 -1.04
C PHE A 353 -9.07 -10.81 -0.84
N SER A 354 -10.17 -10.99 -1.60
CA SER A 354 -11.40 -10.25 -1.39
C SER A 354 -12.63 -11.10 -1.75
N PHE A 355 -13.54 -11.28 -0.81
CA PHE A 355 -14.85 -11.88 -1.01
C PHE A 355 -15.77 -10.89 -1.72
N ILE A 356 -16.67 -11.44 -2.53
CA ILE A 356 -17.62 -10.65 -3.30
C ILE A 356 -18.95 -11.39 -3.33
N LYS A 357 -20.01 -10.75 -2.84
CA LYS A 357 -21.38 -11.27 -2.91
C LYS A 357 -22.04 -10.84 -4.20
N GLN A 358 -22.58 -11.80 -4.94
CA GLN A 358 -23.49 -11.51 -6.04
C GLN A 358 -24.93 -11.42 -5.51
N CYS A 359 -25.76 -10.56 -6.11
CA CYS A 359 -27.13 -10.36 -5.64
C CYS A 359 -28.06 -11.57 -5.84
N ASP A 360 -27.65 -12.56 -6.64
CA ASP A 360 -28.34 -13.85 -6.76
C ASP A 360 -27.95 -14.88 -5.66
N GLY A 361 -27.14 -14.46 -4.68
CA GLY A 361 -26.69 -15.30 -3.57
C GLY A 361 -25.42 -16.10 -3.82
N LYS A 362 -24.81 -16.00 -5.01
CA LYS A 362 -23.48 -16.58 -5.25
C LYS A 362 -22.40 -15.81 -4.49
N LEU A 363 -21.37 -16.55 -4.07
CA LEU A 363 -20.20 -16.02 -3.42
C LEU A 363 -18.97 -16.23 -4.29
N TYR A 364 -18.11 -15.22 -4.35
CA TYR A 364 -16.85 -15.26 -5.06
C TYR A 364 -15.71 -14.84 -4.14
N LEU A 365 -14.50 -15.28 -4.47
CA LEU A 365 -13.26 -14.93 -3.81
C LEU A 365 -12.24 -14.55 -4.88
N ALA A 366 -11.80 -13.30 -4.87
CA ALA A 366 -10.68 -12.84 -5.69
C ALA A 366 -9.38 -13.03 -4.90
N GLY A 367 -8.35 -13.53 -5.56
CA GLY A 367 -6.97 -13.53 -5.05
C GLY A 367 -6.07 -12.71 -5.97
N PHE A 368 -5.12 -11.98 -5.38
CA PHE A 368 -4.15 -11.15 -6.09
C PHE A 368 -2.73 -11.65 -5.83
N GLU A 369 -1.97 -11.83 -6.90
CA GLU A 369 -0.60 -12.34 -6.85
C GLU A 369 0.29 -11.56 -7.81
N ASN A 370 1.59 -11.56 -7.53
CA ASN A 370 2.62 -11.28 -8.51
C ASN A 370 3.38 -12.56 -8.84
N THR A 371 3.67 -12.81 -10.12
CA THR A 371 4.36 -14.05 -10.52
C THR A 371 5.86 -14.07 -10.22
N GLY A 372 6.44 -12.94 -9.81
CA GLY A 372 7.83 -12.84 -9.37
C GLY A 372 7.93 -12.97 -7.86
N SER A 373 8.52 -14.07 -7.38
CA SER A 373 8.67 -14.40 -5.94
C SER A 373 9.57 -13.46 -5.13
N ALA A 374 10.03 -12.38 -5.72
CA ALA A 374 10.88 -11.38 -5.11
C ALA A 374 10.64 -10.00 -5.75
N ALA A 375 9.42 -9.79 -6.26
CA ALA A 375 9.02 -8.53 -6.85
C ALA A 375 8.80 -7.48 -5.75
N PRO A 376 9.14 -6.20 -5.98
CA PRO A 376 9.67 -5.64 -7.21
C PRO A 376 11.21 -5.72 -7.30
N THR A 377 11.88 -6.24 -6.26
CA THR A 377 13.32 -6.10 -6.05
C THR A 377 14.15 -6.88 -7.07
N PHE A 378 13.81 -8.15 -7.33
CA PHE A 378 14.57 -9.04 -8.23
C PHE A 378 13.75 -9.45 -9.46
N GLY A 379 13.07 -8.46 -10.05
CA GLY A 379 12.18 -8.62 -11.20
C GLY A 379 10.79 -8.08 -10.88
N ASN A 380 10.04 -7.69 -11.90
CA ASN A 380 8.71 -7.10 -11.69
C ASN A 380 7.59 -8.15 -11.63
N GLY A 381 7.85 -9.36 -12.10
CA GLY A 381 6.83 -10.38 -12.36
C GLY A 381 5.66 -9.83 -13.17
N GLU A 382 4.51 -10.48 -13.05
CA GLU A 382 3.24 -10.01 -13.58
C GLU A 382 2.20 -9.99 -12.48
N ASP A 383 1.46 -8.89 -12.38
CA ASP A 383 0.37 -8.73 -11.42
C ASP A 383 -0.92 -9.33 -11.97
N TRP A 384 -1.45 -10.37 -11.31
CA TRP A 384 -2.65 -11.09 -11.71
C TRP A 384 -3.71 -11.04 -10.62
N GLY A 385 -4.96 -10.80 -11.02
CA GLY A 385 -6.13 -11.09 -10.21
C GLY A 385 -6.83 -12.34 -10.73
N ARG A 386 -7.23 -13.24 -9.84
CA ARG A 386 -7.95 -14.47 -10.16
C ARG A 386 -9.23 -14.54 -9.35
N LEU A 387 -10.35 -14.78 -10.04
CA LEU A 387 -11.67 -14.83 -9.45
C LEU A 387 -12.17 -16.27 -9.37
N TYR A 388 -12.45 -16.74 -8.17
CA TYR A 388 -13.01 -18.06 -7.90
C TYR A 388 -14.46 -17.92 -7.46
N GLU A 389 -15.34 -18.78 -7.99
CA GLU A 389 -16.66 -19.00 -7.42
C GLU A 389 -16.51 -19.93 -6.21
N VAL A 390 -17.06 -19.50 -5.07
CA VAL A 390 -17.05 -20.24 -3.80
C VAL A 390 -18.35 -20.99 -3.66
N ASN A 391 -18.31 -22.30 -3.90
CA ASN A 391 -19.48 -23.14 -3.76
C ASN A 391 -19.57 -23.68 -2.32
N LEU A 392 -20.59 -23.20 -1.60
CA LEU A 392 -20.89 -23.61 -0.23
C LEU A 392 -21.83 -24.82 -0.17
N SER A 393 -22.28 -25.36 -1.31
CA SER A 393 -23.16 -26.54 -1.35
C SER A 393 -22.46 -27.74 -0.74
N GLY A 394 -23.16 -28.48 0.13
CA GLY A 394 -22.59 -29.65 0.82
C GLY A 394 -21.70 -29.31 2.02
N THR A 395 -21.33 -28.05 2.25
CA THR A 395 -20.59 -27.65 3.47
C THR A 395 -21.46 -27.71 4.72
N GLY A 396 -22.77 -27.48 4.56
CA GLY A 396 -23.75 -27.29 5.63
C GLY A 396 -23.86 -25.85 6.13
N LEU A 397 -23.12 -24.91 5.53
CA LEU A 397 -23.09 -23.50 5.94
C LEU A 397 -24.39 -22.75 5.68
N LEU A 398 -25.19 -23.22 4.72
CA LEU A 398 -26.49 -22.64 4.39
C LEU A 398 -27.64 -23.23 5.23
N ASN A 399 -27.35 -24.16 6.15
CA ASN A 399 -28.34 -24.74 7.06
C ASN A 399 -28.66 -23.78 8.23
N ASN A 400 -29.72 -24.09 8.97
CA ASN A 400 -30.07 -23.42 10.22
C ASN A 400 -30.29 -24.46 11.34
N PRO A 401 -29.39 -24.60 12.34
CA PRO A 401 -28.12 -23.87 12.48
C PRO A 401 -27.09 -24.28 11.40
N PRO A 402 -26.13 -23.42 11.07
CA PRO A 402 -25.07 -23.79 10.14
C PRO A 402 -24.19 -24.87 10.75
N SER A 403 -23.70 -25.76 9.90
CA SER A 403 -22.66 -26.75 10.24
C SER A 403 -21.54 -26.61 9.22
N PHE A 404 -20.28 -26.66 9.65
CA PHE A 404 -19.14 -26.52 8.73
C PHE A 404 -18.40 -27.85 8.56
N ASN A 405 -19.07 -28.81 7.92
CA ASN A 405 -18.64 -30.21 7.91
C ASN A 405 -17.56 -30.46 6.86
N ALA A 406 -17.62 -29.76 5.72
CA ALA A 406 -16.71 -29.92 4.60
C ALA A 406 -16.15 -28.57 4.14
N ALA A 407 -14.98 -28.60 3.50
CA ALA A 407 -14.41 -27.42 2.85
C ALA A 407 -15.32 -26.95 1.69
N PRO A 408 -15.41 -25.64 1.42
CA PRO A 408 -16.00 -25.14 0.18
C PRO A 408 -15.27 -25.72 -1.04
N SER A 409 -15.89 -25.67 -2.22
CA SER A 409 -15.15 -25.87 -3.47
C SER A 409 -14.95 -24.54 -4.19
N LEU A 410 -13.79 -24.41 -4.84
CA LEU A 410 -13.39 -23.19 -5.55
C LEU A 410 -13.26 -23.50 -7.03
N THR A 411 -13.98 -22.75 -7.87
CA THR A 411 -13.93 -22.89 -9.32
C THR A 411 -13.45 -21.59 -9.95
N LEU A 412 -12.33 -21.60 -10.67
CA LEU A 412 -11.83 -20.42 -11.37
C LEU A 412 -12.84 -19.96 -12.43
N LYS A 413 -13.24 -18.69 -12.39
CA LYS A 413 -14.23 -18.09 -13.30
C LYS A 413 -13.64 -17.04 -14.22
N ALA A 414 -12.67 -16.29 -13.74
CA ALA A 414 -11.98 -15.27 -14.53
C ALA A 414 -10.56 -15.07 -14.00
N GLU A 415 -9.68 -14.61 -14.87
CA GLU A 415 -8.36 -14.12 -14.52
C GLU A 415 -8.09 -12.84 -15.33
N LYS A 416 -7.32 -11.93 -14.74
CA LYS A 416 -6.98 -10.66 -15.38
C LYS A 416 -5.59 -10.23 -14.98
N LYS A 417 -4.78 -9.85 -15.97
CA LYS A 417 -3.48 -9.21 -15.76
C LYS A 417 -3.70 -7.71 -15.58
N PHE A 418 -3.03 -7.15 -14.59
CA PHE A 418 -3.02 -5.72 -14.30
C PHE A 418 -1.64 -5.14 -14.57
N ILE A 419 -1.59 -3.85 -14.89
CA ILE A 419 -0.35 -3.17 -15.22
C ILE A 419 -0.02 -2.16 -14.12
N CYS A 420 0.93 -2.55 -13.26
CA CYS A 420 1.37 -1.78 -12.10
C CYS A 420 2.57 -0.84 -12.35
N TYR A 421 3.41 -1.14 -13.35
CA TYR A 421 4.75 -0.54 -13.47
C TYR A 421 4.98 0.42 -14.65
N GLU A 422 4.01 0.60 -15.56
CA GLU A 422 4.24 1.35 -16.81
C GLU A 422 4.60 2.83 -16.63
N ASP A 423 4.21 3.44 -15.51
CA ASP A 423 4.36 4.89 -15.28
C ASP A 423 4.89 5.19 -13.87
N GLY A 424 5.59 4.21 -13.28
CA GLY A 424 6.25 4.31 -11.99
C GLY A 424 5.84 3.21 -11.00
N LYS A 425 6.36 3.35 -9.79
CA LYS A 425 6.18 2.44 -8.65
C LYS A 425 4.87 2.76 -7.91
N TYR A 426 3.72 2.28 -8.41
CA TYR A 426 2.38 2.58 -7.83
C TYR A 426 1.61 1.36 -7.31
N CYS A 427 1.87 0.18 -7.84
CA CYS A 427 1.40 -1.05 -7.22
C CYS A 427 2.37 -2.20 -7.43
N ASN A 428 2.15 -3.26 -6.66
CA ASN A 428 2.67 -4.60 -6.85
C ASN A 428 1.71 -5.53 -6.09
N PHE A 429 1.16 -6.56 -6.73
CA PHE A 429 0.30 -7.53 -6.04
C PHE A 429 1.05 -8.54 -5.18
N ASP A 430 2.38 -8.50 -5.17
CA ASP A 430 3.21 -9.09 -4.10
C ASP A 430 3.18 -8.23 -2.83
N ALA A 431 2.82 -6.94 -2.94
CA ALA A 431 2.57 -6.08 -1.78
C ALA A 431 1.13 -6.28 -1.31
N ALA A 432 0.17 -5.80 -2.11
CA ALA A 432 -1.25 -5.98 -1.84
C ALA A 432 -2.12 -5.64 -3.06
N GLY A 433 -3.28 -6.30 -3.14
CA GLY A 433 -4.42 -5.95 -3.98
C GLY A 433 -5.73 -6.22 -3.23
N ASN A 434 -6.67 -5.30 -3.20
CA ASN A 434 -7.96 -5.54 -2.53
C ASN A 434 -9.12 -4.86 -3.27
N LEU A 435 -10.26 -5.56 -3.32
CA LEU A 435 -11.47 -5.07 -3.96
C LEU A 435 -12.34 -4.30 -2.98
N TYR A 436 -12.87 -3.20 -3.46
CA TYR A 436 -13.89 -2.41 -2.79
C TYR A 436 -15.17 -2.44 -3.62
N ILE A 437 -16.30 -2.63 -2.95
CA ILE A 437 -17.63 -2.54 -3.58
C ILE A 437 -18.24 -1.19 -3.23
N ASP A 438 -18.35 -0.31 -4.22
CA ASP A 438 -18.96 0.99 -3.97
C ASP A 438 -20.45 0.86 -3.61
N PRO A 439 -20.88 1.31 -2.41
CA PRO A 439 -22.23 1.05 -1.93
C PRO A 439 -23.32 1.77 -2.72
N ALA A 440 -23.00 2.88 -3.37
CA ALA A 440 -23.96 3.66 -4.14
C ALA A 440 -24.11 3.15 -5.58
N THR A 441 -23.00 2.79 -6.22
CA THR A 441 -22.98 2.37 -7.63
C THR A 441 -22.97 0.86 -7.84
N LYS A 442 -22.71 0.09 -6.77
CA LYS A 442 -22.51 -1.38 -6.82
C LYS A 442 -21.42 -1.78 -7.81
N LYS A 443 -20.40 -0.94 -7.94
CA LYS A 443 -19.25 -1.16 -8.83
C LYS A 443 -18.05 -1.71 -8.06
N LEU A 444 -17.39 -2.69 -8.67
CA LEU A 444 -16.08 -3.15 -8.22
C LEU A 444 -15.01 -2.11 -8.54
N ILE A 445 -14.13 -1.88 -7.58
CA ILE A 445 -12.95 -1.04 -7.68
C ILE A 445 -11.80 -1.82 -7.05
N LEU A 446 -10.64 -1.85 -7.69
CA LEU A 446 -9.46 -2.55 -7.16
C LEU A 446 -8.41 -1.53 -6.72
N TYR A 447 -7.91 -1.67 -5.51
CA TYR A 447 -6.76 -0.93 -5.02
C TYR A 447 -5.54 -1.84 -4.95
N GLY A 448 -4.44 -1.40 -5.54
CA GLY A 448 -3.12 -1.98 -5.30
C GLY A 448 -2.22 -0.97 -4.60
N VAL A 449 -1.23 -1.45 -3.85
CA VAL A 449 -0.23 -0.60 -3.19
C VAL A 449 1.16 -0.94 -3.69
N TYR A 450 2.04 0.07 -3.75
CA TYR A 450 3.44 -0.19 -4.02
C TYR A 450 4.13 -0.78 -2.78
N HIS A 451 5.11 -1.65 -3.01
CA HIS A 451 5.83 -2.39 -1.98
C HIS A 451 6.55 -1.48 -0.97
N PHE A 452 6.97 -0.29 -1.39
CA PHE A 452 7.80 0.60 -0.59
C PHE A 452 7.24 2.03 -0.54
N ARG A 453 7.52 2.72 0.55
CA ARG A 453 7.53 4.18 0.61
C ARG A 453 8.61 4.71 -0.34
N THR A 454 8.26 5.67 -1.18
CA THR A 454 9.19 6.24 -2.14
C THR A 454 10.09 7.29 -1.50
N SER A 455 11.20 7.64 -2.16
CA SER A 455 12.21 8.58 -1.65
C SER A 455 11.70 10.01 -1.43
N ASP A 456 10.55 10.34 -1.99
CA ASP A 456 9.81 11.58 -1.79
C ASP A 456 8.76 11.47 -0.67
N GLU A 457 8.90 10.46 0.19
CA GLU A 457 8.12 10.27 1.42
C GLU A 457 6.62 9.99 1.20
N ARG A 458 6.29 9.33 0.09
CA ARG A 458 4.90 9.00 -0.26
C ARG A 458 4.59 7.52 -0.14
N LEU A 459 3.36 7.25 0.27
CA LEU A 459 2.68 5.99 -0.02
C LEU A 459 2.03 6.13 -1.39
N ARG A 460 2.20 5.13 -2.26
CA ARG A 460 1.68 5.12 -3.63
C ARG A 460 0.75 3.94 -3.82
N PHE A 461 -0.38 4.22 -4.44
CA PHE A 461 -1.45 3.28 -4.70
C PHE A 461 -1.90 3.41 -6.16
N ARG A 462 -2.56 2.36 -6.65
CA ARG A 462 -3.22 2.36 -7.94
C ARG A 462 -4.68 1.95 -7.78
N GLU A 463 -5.58 2.72 -8.38
CA GLU A 463 -7.02 2.44 -8.39
C GLU A 463 -7.47 2.02 -9.80
N PHE A 464 -7.83 0.75 -9.95
CA PHE A 464 -8.38 0.20 -11.19
C PHE A 464 -9.90 0.30 -11.17
#